data_AF-A0A7G6A4Y5-F1
#
_entry.id   AF-A0A7G6A4Y5-F1
#
_cell.length_a   1.000
_cell.length_b   1.000
_cell.length_c   1.000
_cell.angle_alpha   90.00
_cell.angle_beta   90.00
_cell.angle_gamma   90.00
#
_symmetry.space_group_name_H-M   'P 1'
#
loop_
_entity.id
_entity.type
_entity.pdbx_description
1 polymer ?
#
loop_
_entity_poly.entity_id
_entity_poly.type
_entity_poly.pdbx_seq_one_letter_code
_entity_poly.pdbx_strand_id
1 'polypeptide(L)' 'MEAALTRFGGRVLVVLSGADLTAQEFADLSNRFGSWQRLMAAPRITRQKIDKADHTFSRRPWQDQVSGWTRDWLRSW' A
#
# COMPACT_ATOMS: atom_id res chain seq x y z
N MET A 1 11.93 -3.09 8.15
CA MET A 1 10.68 -2.40 7.76
C MET A 1 9.58 -2.59 8.79
N GLU A 2 9.18 -3.82 9.10
CA GLU A 2 8.08 -4.13 10.03
C GLU A 2 8.14 -3.38 11.37
N ALA A 3 9.25 -3.52 12.12
CA ALA A 3 9.40 -2.88 13.43
C ALA A 3 9.29 -1.34 13.37
N ALA A 4 9.83 -0.72 12.32
CA ALA A 4 9.72 0.72 12.13
C ALA A 4 8.28 1.13 11.83
N LEU A 5 7.61 0.39 10.94
CA LEU A 5 6.22 0.65 10.59
C LEU A 5 5.29 0.44 11.78
N THR A 6 5.53 -0.58 12.61
CA THR A 6 4.81 -0.83 13.88
C THR A 6 4.95 0.35 14.85
N ARG A 7 6.15 0.91 14.99
CA ARG A 7 6.42 2.04 15.90
C ARG A 7 5.92 3.38 15.37
N PHE A 8 5.77 3.53 14.06
CA PHE A 8 5.25 4.75 13.46
C PHE A 8 3.78 4.93 13.84
N GLY A 9 3.44 5.97 14.61
CA GLY A 9 2.07 6.23 15.07
C GLY A 9 1.17 6.92 14.04
N GLY A 10 1.72 7.40 12.93
CA GLY A 10 0.96 8.11 11.90
C GLY A 10 0.09 7.18 11.04
N ARG A 11 -0.85 7.79 10.31
CA ARG A 11 -1.59 7.11 9.25
C ARG A 11 -0.63 6.78 8.11
N VAL A 12 -0.88 5.67 7.42
CA VAL A 12 -0.07 5.21 6.28
C VAL A 12 -0.98 4.80 5.13
N LEU A 13 -0.66 5.26 3.93
CA LEU A 13 -1.23 4.73 2.69
C LEU A 13 -0.20 3.81 2.02
N VAL A 14 -0.59 2.56 1.77
CA VAL A 14 0.20 1.58 1.01
C VAL A 14 -0.46 1.39 -0.34
N VAL A 15 0.27 1.69 -1.42
CA VAL A 15 -0.21 1.53 -2.80
C VAL A 15 0.64 0.48 -3.51
N LEU A 16 0.00 -0.56 -4.04
CA LEU A 16 0.69 -1.68 -4.68
C LEU A 16 0.39 -1.76 -6.18
N SER A 17 1.44 -1.98 -6.97
CA SER A 17 1.43 -2.37 -8.37
C SER A 17 1.17 -3.87 -8.50
N GLY A 18 0.22 -4.27 -9.33
CA GLY A 18 -0.13 -5.69 -9.47
C GLY A 18 0.72 -6.46 -10.49
N ALA A 19 1.28 -5.78 -11.50
CA ALA A 19 2.21 -6.36 -12.48
C ALA A 19 3.67 -6.13 -12.06
N ASP A 20 3.95 -6.32 -10.77
CA ASP A 20 5.23 -6.11 -10.12
C ASP A 20 5.50 -7.26 -9.15
N LEU A 21 6.58 -8.00 -9.37
CA LEU A 21 6.92 -9.17 -8.56
C LEU A 21 7.25 -8.78 -7.12
N THR A 22 7.94 -7.66 -6.91
CA THR A 22 8.30 -7.19 -5.56
C THR A 22 7.05 -6.77 -4.78
N ALA A 23 6.11 -6.09 -5.43
CA ALA A 23 4.84 -5.74 -4.80
C ALA A 23 3.97 -6.96 -4.49
N GLN A 24 4.01 -8.00 -5.34
CA GLN A 24 3.34 -9.27 -5.08
C GLN A 24 3.96 -10.02 -3.90
N GLU A 25 5.28 -10.11 -3.82
CA GLU A 25 5.97 -10.72 -2.67
C GLU A 25 5.60 -10.01 -1.36
N PHE A 26 5.53 -8.68 -1.38
CA PHE A 26 5.08 -7.90 -0.22
C PHE A 26 3.60 -8.16 0.12
N ALA A 27 2.73 -8.27 -0.89
CA ALA A 27 1.32 -8.59 -0.68
C ALA A 27 1.14 -9.97 -0.05
N ASP A 28 1.90 -10.96 -0.50
CA ASP A 28 1.89 -12.31 0.06
C ASP A 28 2.39 -12.31 1.50
N LEU A 29 3.53 -11.66 1.77
CA LEU A 29 4.05 -11.48 3.13
C LEU A 29 3.00 -10.82 4.05
N SER A 30 2.34 -9.78 3.53
CA SER A 30 1.31 -9.01 4.23
C SER A 30 0.05 -9.81 4.57
N ASN A 31 -0.25 -10.87 3.80
CA ASN A 31 -1.44 -11.69 3.97
C ASN A 31 -1.16 -12.96 4.80
N ARG A 32 0.10 -13.31 5.07
CA ARG A 32 0.46 -14.44 5.93
C ARG A 32 0.07 -14.18 7.38
N PHE A 33 -0.50 -15.19 8.04
CA PHE A 33 -0.82 -15.14 9.47
C PHE A 33 0.42 -14.73 10.28
N GLY A 34 0.26 -13.71 11.11
CA GLY A 34 1.36 -13.20 11.92
C GLY A 34 1.28 -11.70 12.20
N SER A 35 2.44 -11.11 12.47
CA SER A 35 2.57 -9.69 12.78
C SER A 35 2.30 -8.80 11.58
N TRP A 36 2.69 -9.20 10.37
CA TRP A 36 2.42 -8.46 9.14
C TRP A 36 0.92 -8.33 8.84
N GLN A 37 0.16 -9.43 8.91
CA GLN A 37 -1.29 -9.38 8.73
C GLN A 37 -1.96 -8.46 9.76
N ARG A 38 -1.56 -8.55 11.04
CA ARG A 38 -2.08 -7.66 12.10
C ARG A 38 -1.72 -6.20 11.85
N LEU A 39 -0.49 -5.93 11.43
CA LEU A 39 -0.02 -4.58 11.11
C LEU A 39 -0.81 -4.00 9.93
N MET A 40 -1.01 -4.77 8.87
CA MET A 40 -1.76 -4.36 7.67
C MET A 40 -3.26 -4.21 7.91
N ALA A 41 -3.80 -4.84 8.96
CA ALA A 41 -5.19 -4.70 9.39
C ALA A 41 -5.40 -3.53 10.39
N ALA A 42 -4.33 -2.84 10.81
CA ALA A 42 -4.46 -1.75 11.78
C ALA A 42 -5.26 -0.58 11.18
N PRO A 43 -6.16 0.08 11.94
CA PRO A 43 -7.03 1.16 11.42
C PRO A 43 -6.29 2.34 10.77
N ARG A 44 -5.02 2.57 11.14
CA ARG A 44 -4.19 3.63 10.58
C ARG A 44 -3.58 3.30 9.22
N ILE A 45 -3.70 2.05 8.75
CA ILE A 45 -3.16 1.61 7.47
C ILE A 45 -4.30 1.55 6.45
N THR A 46 -4.17 2.31 5.37
CA THR A 46 -5.02 2.20 4.18
C THR A 46 -4.26 1.49 3.09
N ARG A 47 -4.87 0.50 2.43
CA ARG A 47 -4.26 -0.28 1.35
C ARG A 47 -5.01 -0.06 0.05
N GLN A 48 -4.27 0.18 -1.03
CA GLN A 48 -4.80 0.29 -2.38
C GLN A 48 -3.94 -0.55 -3.34
N LYS A 49 -4.55 -1.06 -4.42
CA LYS A 49 -3.84 -1.85 -5.42
C LYS A 49 -4.36 -1.56 -6.82
N ILE A 50 -3.47 -1.42 -7.78
CA ILE A 50 -3.80 -1.37 -9.21
C ILE A 50 -3.29 -2.66 -9.85
N ASP A 51 -4.20 -3.60 -10.14
CA ASP A 51 -3.84 -4.96 -10.55
C ASP A 51 -2.94 -5.04 -11.80
N LYS A 52 -3.04 -4.07 -12.70
CA LYS A 52 -2.27 -4.07 -13.97
C LYS A 52 -1.09 -3.12 -13.99
N ALA A 53 -0.84 -2.36 -12.91
CA ALA A 53 0.24 -1.37 -12.90
C ALA A 53 1.62 -2.03 -12.79
N ASP A 54 2.58 -1.49 -13.52
CA ASP A 54 4.00 -1.83 -13.39
C ASP A 54 4.63 -1.19 -12.15
N HIS A 55 5.90 -1.54 -11.89
CA HIS A 55 6.64 -1.12 -10.69
C HIS A 55 6.67 0.40 -10.46
N THR A 56 6.69 1.19 -11.53
CA THR A 56 6.85 2.65 -11.46
C THR A 56 5.55 3.40 -11.69
N PHE A 57 4.42 2.70 -11.86
CA PHE A 57 3.16 3.29 -12.30
C PHE A 57 3.34 4.17 -13.55
N SER A 58 4.05 3.67 -14.56
CA SER A 58 4.58 4.48 -15.66
C SER A 58 3.53 5.08 -16.61
N ARG A 59 2.27 4.64 -16.53
CA ARG A 59 1.18 5.09 -17.40
C ARG A 59 0.32 6.14 -16.71
N ARG A 60 -0.14 7.12 -17.51
CA ARG A 60 -0.97 8.22 -17.03
C ARG A 60 -2.20 7.78 -16.21
N PRO A 61 -3.01 6.79 -16.62
CA PRO A 61 -4.15 6.34 -15.82
C PRO A 61 -3.75 5.83 -14.43
N TRP A 62 -2.58 5.19 -14.30
CA TRP A 62 -2.07 4.71 -13.02
C TRP A 62 -1.59 5.86 -12.15
N GLN A 63 -0.86 6.82 -12.73
CA GLN A 63 -0.42 8.03 -12.01
C GLN A 63 -1.61 8.84 -11.51
N ASP A 64 -2.63 9.03 -12.34
CA ASP A 64 -3.86 9.74 -11.98
C ASP A 64 -4.58 9.03 -10.82
N GLN A 65 -4.64 7.69 -10.86
CA GLN A 65 -5.26 6.89 -9.81
C GLN A 65 -4.48 6.96 -8.49
N VAL A 66 -3.15 6.80 -8.52
CA VAL A 66 -2.30 6.95 -7.32
C VAL A 66 -2.42 8.36 -6.73
N SER A 67 -2.42 9.39 -7.58
CA SER A 67 -2.57 10.78 -7.17
C SER A 67 -3.94 11.05 -6.55
N GLY A 68 -5.00 10.51 -7.15
CA GLY A 68 -6.37 10.58 -6.63
C GLY A 68 -6.48 9.96 -5.23
N TRP A 69 -6.02 8.72 -5.06
CA TRP A 69 -6.00 8.06 -3.76
C TRP A 69 -5.18 8.79 -2.72
N THR A 70 -4.01 9.32 -3.10
CA THR A 70 -3.15 10.08 -2.19
C THR A 70 -3.85 11.35 -1.72
N ARG A 71 -4.46 12.10 -2.64
CA ARG A 71 -5.23 13.31 -2.33
C ARG A 71 -6.40 13.00 -1.39
N ASP A 72 -7.18 11.99 -1.71
CA ASP A 72 -8.38 11.65 -0.94
C ASP A 72 -7.99 11.12 0.45
N TRP A 73 -6.91 10.35 0.54
CA TRP A 73 -6.34 9.92 1.81
C TRP A 73 -5.87 11.09 2.67
N LEU A 74 -5.15 12.07 2.11
CA LEU A 74 -4.76 13.29 2.83
C LEU A 74 -5.96 14.10 3.35
N ARG A 75 -7.07 14.11 2.59
CA ARG A 75 -8.31 14.79 2.98
C ARG A 75 -9.14 14.04 4.03
N SER A 76 -8.88 12.76 4.24
CA SER A 76 -9.61 11.95 5.25
C SER A 76 -9.12 12.18 6.68
N TRP A 77 -8.16 13.08 6.89
CA TRP A 77 -7.56 13.39 8.18
C TRP A 77 -8.51 14.09 9.13
#